data_AF-A0AAW5W7U0-F1
#
_entry.id   AF-A0AAW5W7U0-F1
#
_cell.length_a   1.000
_cell.length_b   1.000
_cell.length_c   1.000
_cell.angle_alpha   90.00
_cell.angle_beta   90.00
_cell.angle_gamma   90.00
#
_symmetry.space_group_name_H-M   'P 1'
#
loop_
_entity.id
_entity.type
_entity.pdbx_description
1 polymer ?
#
loop_
_entity_poly.entity_id
_entity_poly.type
_entity_poly.pdbx_seq_one_letter_code
_entity_poly.pdbx_strand_id
1 'polypeptide(L)' 'MKTAHYYASRNAKFLVIGINGKITDERYEVSGKSEARKLAAELSAKTWNF' A
#
# COMPACT_ATOMS: atom_id res chain seq x y z
N MET A 1 -3.74 14.10 1.13
CA MET A 1 -4.38 12.83 1.56
C MET A 1 -3.52 11.65 1.09
N LYS A 2 -3.09 10.79 2.02
CA LYS A 2 -2.35 9.56 1.70
C LYS A 2 -3.33 8.43 1.34
N THR A 3 -3.06 7.74 0.24
CA THR A 3 -3.80 6.55 -0.19
C THR A 3 -2.88 5.35 -0.23
N ALA A 4 -3.45 4.17 -0.05
CA ALA A 4 -2.71 2.93 0.03
C ALA A 4 -3.26 1.95 -1.01
N HIS A 5 -2.36 1.39 -1.82
CA HIS A 5 -2.69 0.47 -2.92
C HIS A 5 -1.94 -0.83 -2.75
N TYR A 6 -2.67 -1.93 -2.68
CA TYR A 6 -2.06 -3.25 -2.56
C TYR A 6 -1.87 -3.86 -3.94
N TYR A 7 -0.66 -4.32 -4.21
CA TYR A 7 -0.32 -5.03 -5.42
C TYR A 7 0.19 -6.42 -5.06
N ALA A 8 -0.30 -7.43 -5.77
CA ALA A 8 0.14 -8.80 -5.67
C ALA A 8 0.48 -9.33 -7.05
N SER A 9 1.73 -9.73 -7.22
CA SER A 9 2.21 -10.54 -8.33
C SER A 9 2.52 -11.94 -7.81
N ARG A 10 2.78 -12.90 -8.72
CA ARG A 10 3.12 -14.29 -8.35
C ARG A 10 4.36 -14.38 -7.45
N ASN A 11 5.31 -13.46 -7.61
CA ASN A 11 6.60 -13.51 -6.93
C ASN A 11 6.79 -12.44 -5.86
N ALA A 12 5.92 -11.43 -5.79
CA ALA A 12 6.09 -10.31 -4.88
C ALA A 12 4.75 -9.67 -4.57
N LYS A 13 4.61 -9.17 -3.34
CA LYS A 13 3.46 -8.38 -2.92
C LYS A 13 3.98 -7.11 -2.26
N PHE A 14 3.38 -5.99 -2.60
CA PHE A 14 3.85 -4.69 -2.15
C PHE A 14 2.67 -3.76 -1.89
N LEU A 15 2.84 -2.91 -0.90
CA LEU A 15 1.99 -1.77 -0.60
C LEU A 15 2.61 -0.53 -1.22
N VAL A 16 1.88 0.18 -2.06
CA VAL A 16 2.30 1.45 -2.65
C VAL A 16 1.51 2.58 -2.03
N ILE A 17 2.19 3.64 -1.62
CA ILE A 17 1.55 4.84 -1.08
C ILE A 17 1.33 5.85 -2.20
N GLY A 18 0.15 6.46 -2.23
CA GLY A 18 -0.14 7.63 -3.04
C GLY A 18 -0.27 8.85 -2.15
N ILE A 19 0.16 10.01 -2.62
CA ILE A 19 0.00 11.29 -1.93
C ILE A 19 -0.73 12.24 -2.89
N ASN A 20 -1.84 12.82 -2.42
CA ASN A 20 -2.63 13.81 -3.19
C ASN A 20 -3.06 13.30 -4.58
N GLY A 21 -3.48 12.04 -4.66
CA GLY A 21 -3.95 11.42 -5.91
C GLY A 21 -2.85 10.96 -6.86
N LYS A 22 -1.57 11.14 -6.52
CA LYS A 22 -0.43 10.61 -7.27
C LYS A 22 0.17 9.42 -6.54
N ILE A 23 0.37 8.30 -7.25
CA ILE A 23 1.15 7.16 -6.73
C ILE A 23 2.60 7.62 -6.58
N THR A 24 3.22 7.34 -5.43
CA THR A 24 4.64 7.61 -5.21
C THR A 24 5.48 6.36 -5.48
N ASP A 25 6.80 6.53 -5.53
CA ASP A 25 7.74 5.39 -5.62
C ASP A 25 7.96 4.70 -4.27
N GLU A 26 7.26 5.12 -3.20
CA GLU A 26 7.31 4.42 -1.92
C GLU A 26 6.56 3.10 -2.00
N ARG A 27 7.32 2.01 -1.97
CA ARG A 27 6.83 0.64 -1.97
C ARG A 27 7.33 -0.09 -0.73
N TYR A 28 6.41 -0.71 -0.01
CA TYR A 28 6.70 -1.55 1.15
C TYR A 28 6.41 -2.98 0.77
N GLU A 29 7.43 -3.85 0.85
CA GLU A 29 7.22 -5.28 0.64
C GLU A 29 6.38 -5.85 1.78
N VAL A 30 5.41 -6.69 1.42
CA VAL A 30 4.47 -7.27 2.37
C VAL A 30 4.24 -8.74 2.05
N SER A 31 3.92 -9.54 3.06
CA SER A 31 3.52 -10.94 2.93
C SER A 31 2.10 -11.10 2.35
N GLY A 32 1.24 -10.09 2.47
CA GLY A 32 -0.13 -10.11 1.93
C GLY A 32 -1.03 -8.97 2.38
N LYS A 33 -2.33 -9.06 2.00
CA LYS A 33 -3.34 -8.02 2.27
C LYS A 33 -3.46 -7.64 3.76
N SER A 34 -3.28 -8.59 4.68
CA SER A 34 -3.39 -8.33 6.12
C SER A 34 -2.28 -7.40 6.61
N GLU A 35 -1.03 -7.70 6.24
CA GLU A 35 0.13 -6.86 6.58
C GLU A 35 0.07 -5.51 5.87
N ALA A 36 -0.34 -5.50 4.60
CA ALA A 36 -0.58 -4.26 3.85
C ALA A 36 -1.58 -3.33 4.56
N ARG A 37 -2.64 -3.87 5.19
CA ARG A 37 -3.63 -3.06 5.93
C ARG A 37 -3.05 -2.51 7.22
N LYS A 38 -2.23 -3.29 7.94
CA LYS A 38 -1.55 -2.83 9.15
C LYS A 38 -0.62 -1.66 8.82
N LEU A 39 0.24 -1.83 7.81
CA LEU A 39 1.13 -0.77 7.33
C LEU A 39 0.36 0.46 6.85
N ALA A 40 -0.73 0.29 6.10
CA ALA A 40 -1.55 1.43 5.68
C ALA A 40 -2.12 2.20 6.88
N ALA A 41 -2.58 1.49 7.93
CA ALA A 41 -3.06 2.11 9.16
C ALA A 41 -1.94 2.85 9.91
N GLU A 42 -0.77 2.22 10.07
CA GLU A 42 0.42 2.83 10.69
C GLU A 42 0.85 4.11 9.96
N LEU A 43 0.81 4.08 8.63
CA LEU A 43 1.18 5.22 7.77
C LEU A 43 0.07 6.29 7.66
N SER A 44 -1.06 6.10 8.35
CA SER A 44 -2.25 6.97 8.25
C SER A 44 -2.73 7.16 6.82
N ALA A 45 -2.62 6.10 6.01
CA ALA A 45 -2.99 6.07 4.61
C ALA A 45 -4.35 5.38 4.41
N LYS A 46 -5.24 6.00 3.65
CA LYS A 46 -6.56 5.44 3.36
C LYS A 46 -6.43 4.31 2.36
N THR A 47 -6.93 3.13 2.68
CA THR A 47 -7.00 1.99 1.74
C THR A 47 -7.85 2.38 0.54
N TRP A 48 -7.26 2.41 -0.65
CA TRP A 48 -7.94 2.82 -1.88
C TRP A 48 -8.21 1.65 -2.82
N ASN A 49 -7.19 0.81 -3.08
CA ASN A 49 -7.32 -0.36 -3.95
C ASN A 49 -6.68 -1.57 -3.26
N PHE A 50 -7.46 -2.24 -2.41
CA PHE A 50 -6.99 -3.32 -1.55
C PHE A 50 -7.58 -4.68 -1.91
#